data_AF-A0A9W7PYM3-F1
#
_entry.id   AF-A0A9W7PYM3-F1
#
_cell.length_a   1.000
_cell.length_b   1.000
_cell.length_c   1.000
_cell.angle_alpha   90.00
_cell.angle_beta   90.00
_cell.angle_gamma   90.00
#
_symmetry.space_group_name_H-M   'P 1'
#
loop_
_entity.id
_entity.type
_entity.pdbx_description
1 polymer ?
#
loop_
_entity_poly.entity_id
_entity_poly.type
_entity_poly.pdbx_seq_one_letter_code
_entity_poly.pdbx_strand_id
1 'polypeptide(L)'
;MNEIQVIEIENLSVWLIEYTKHNSIIAQIGIPKLGDTDIQVYDHEGNGKFLITLPEFNWCSYVGDFEKFERSEIFEGNCVFQGFRGFYLTMGDVNVSITELLPYETELKLIFSLLLSLLYKRVTTEMYINVDTEITIEEHIKYCKEQLQKSGVRLV
;
A
#
# COMPACT_ATOMS: atom_id res chain seq x y z
N MET A 1 0.21 -5.34 41.03
CA MET A 1 0.25 -4.19 40.11
C MET A 1 0.95 -4.67 38.85
N ASN A 2 0.20 -4.87 37.77
CA ASN A 2 0.82 -5.15 36.48
C ASN A 2 1.23 -3.79 35.90
N GLU A 3 2.53 -3.60 35.71
CA GLU A 3 3.06 -2.46 34.96
C GLU A 3 2.60 -2.60 33.51
N ILE A 4 1.76 -1.66 33.08
CA ILE A 4 1.46 -1.48 31.65
C ILE A 4 2.75 -0.90 31.07
N GLN A 5 3.57 -1.75 30.44
CA GLN A 5 4.66 -1.28 29.61
C GLN A 5 4.04 -0.52 28.44
N VAL A 6 4.15 0.81 28.48
CA VAL A 6 3.93 1.65 27.32
C VAL A 6 5.05 1.30 26.35
N ILE A 7 4.75 0.49 25.35
CA ILE A 7 5.66 0.23 24.24
C ILE A 7 5.71 1.53 23.45
N GLU A 8 6.80 2.28 23.56
CA GLU A 8 7.10 3.32 22.58
C GLU A 8 7.20 2.64 21.21
N ILE A 9 6.21 2.93 20.36
CA ILE A 9 6.26 2.55 18.95
C ILE A 9 7.21 3.55 18.31
N GLU A 10 8.43 3.12 18.06
CA GLU A 10 9.30 3.82 17.11
C GLU A 10 8.60 3.82 15.75
N ASN A 11 8.66 4.93 15.02
CA ASN A 11 7.92 5.10 13.76
C ASN A 11 8.71 4.59 12.55
N LEU A 12 7.99 4.14 11.53
CA LEU A 12 8.58 3.86 10.21
C LEU A 12 9.24 5.13 9.62
N SER A 13 10.21 4.93 8.73
CA SER A 13 10.74 5.99 7.87
C SER A 13 10.68 5.56 6.41
N VAL A 14 10.44 6.50 5.50
CA VAL A 14 10.60 6.31 4.06
C VAL A 14 11.78 7.17 3.63
N TRP A 15 12.87 6.52 3.25
CA TRP A 15 14.15 7.17 2.92
C TRP A 15 14.22 7.64 1.48
N LEU A 16 13.61 6.86 0.59
CA LEU A 16 13.66 7.05 -0.85
C LEU A 16 12.36 6.55 -1.45
N ILE A 17 11.83 7.30 -2.41
CA ILE A 17 10.85 6.80 -3.37
C ILE A 17 11.41 7.11 -4.75
N GLU A 18 11.65 6.07 -5.54
CA GLU A 18 12.17 6.22 -6.89
C GLU A 18 11.37 5.38 -7.88
N TYR A 19 11.22 5.91 -9.08
CA TYR A 19 10.69 5.10 -10.15
C TYR A 19 11.81 4.39 -10.89
N THR A 20 11.56 3.15 -11.28
CA THR A 20 12.52 2.35 -12.04
C THR A 20 12.32 2.50 -13.55
N LYS A 21 13.20 1.82 -14.31
CA LYS A 21 13.13 1.73 -15.77
C LYS A 21 12.02 0.79 -16.28
N HIS A 22 11.36 0.03 -15.41
CA HIS A 22 10.45 -1.05 -15.78
C HIS A 22 8.99 -0.78 -15.41
N ASN A 23 8.53 0.48 -15.47
CA ASN A 23 7.19 0.88 -15.03
C ASN A 23 6.87 0.37 -13.63
N SER A 24 7.83 0.51 -12.73
CA SER A 24 7.68 0.19 -11.33
C SER A 24 8.19 1.34 -10.47
N ILE A 25 7.79 1.33 -9.21
CA ILE A 25 8.23 2.28 -8.19
C ILE A 25 8.75 1.48 -7.00
N ILE A 26 9.84 1.95 -6.40
CA ILE A 26 10.48 1.36 -5.23
C ILE A 26 10.45 2.40 -4.11
N ALA A 27 10.17 1.95 -2.89
CA ALA A 27 10.43 2.71 -1.69
C ALA A 27 11.38 1.95 -0.77
N GLN A 28 12.45 2.62 -0.34
CA GLN A 28 13.29 2.14 0.73
C GLN A 28 12.72 2.65 2.04
N ILE A 29 12.40 1.74 2.96
CA ILE A 29 11.82 2.06 4.26
C ILE A 29 12.68 1.55 5.40
N GLY A 30 12.76 2.32 6.48
CA GLY A 30 13.37 1.92 7.74
C GLY A 30 12.31 1.43 8.70
N ILE A 31 12.41 0.17 9.11
CA ILE A 31 11.51 -0.46 10.08
C ILE A 31 12.25 -0.59 11.42
N PRO A 32 11.74 0.03 12.49
CA PRO A 32 12.37 -0.04 13.79
C PRO A 32 12.60 -1.49 14.24
N LYS A 33 13.81 -1.75 14.74
CA LYS A 33 14.27 -3.07 15.23
C LYS A 33 14.39 -4.17 14.15
N LEU A 34 13.94 -3.94 12.92
CA LEU A 34 14.10 -4.89 11.79
C LEU A 34 15.15 -4.44 10.78
N GLY A 35 15.39 -3.13 10.66
CA GLY A 35 16.34 -2.55 9.72
C GLY A 35 15.65 -1.96 8.48
N ASP A 36 16.46 -1.67 7.46
CA ASP A 36 15.96 -1.13 6.20
C ASP A 36 15.51 -2.26 5.27
N THR A 37 14.43 -2.02 4.53
CA THR A 37 13.86 -2.95 3.53
C THR A 37 13.27 -2.18 2.36
N ASP A 38 12.96 -2.89 1.27
CA ASP A 38 12.35 -2.33 0.07
C ASP A 38 10.90 -2.78 -0.11
N ILE A 39 10.04 -1.82 -0.43
CA ILE A 39 8.74 -2.06 -1.06
C ILE A 39 8.89 -1.83 -2.55
N GLN A 40 8.42 -2.75 -3.37
CA GLN A 40 8.41 -2.60 -4.82
C GLN A 40 6.98 -2.75 -5.34
N VAL A 41 6.56 -1.86 -6.23
CA VAL A 41 5.22 -1.84 -6.83
C VAL A 41 5.35 -1.83 -8.34
N TYR A 42 4.68 -2.77 -9.00
CA TYR A 42 4.70 -2.95 -10.44
C TYR A 42 3.31 -2.73 -11.04
N ASP A 43 3.25 -2.06 -12.18
CA ASP A 43 2.07 -2.11 -13.06
C ASP A 43 2.03 -3.50 -13.71
N HIS A 44 1.08 -4.32 -13.29
CA HIS A 44 0.91 -5.66 -13.81
C HIS A 44 -0.31 -5.67 -14.73
N GLU A 45 -0.07 -5.84 -16.02
CA GLU A 45 -1.08 -6.01 -17.08
C GLU A 45 -1.80 -4.74 -17.56
N GLY A 46 -1.40 -3.52 -17.14
CA GLY A 46 -1.87 -2.26 -17.74
C GLY A 46 -3.36 -1.96 -17.57
N ASN A 47 -4.05 -2.72 -16.71
CA ASN A 47 -5.50 -2.62 -16.47
C ASN A 47 -5.82 -2.04 -15.08
N GLY A 48 -4.94 -1.18 -14.55
CA GLY A 48 -5.08 -0.62 -13.20
C GLY A 48 -4.88 -1.65 -12.07
N LYS A 49 -4.21 -2.78 -12.39
CA LYS A 49 -3.85 -3.81 -11.41
C LYS A 49 -2.37 -3.69 -11.11
N PHE A 50 -2.05 -3.68 -9.83
CA PHE A 50 -0.68 -3.50 -9.39
C PHE A 50 -0.26 -4.64 -8.48
N LEU A 51 1.01 -5.04 -8.60
CA LEU A 51 1.64 -6.02 -7.72
C LEU A 51 2.53 -5.27 -6.73
N ILE A 52 2.22 -5.39 -5.44
CA ILE A 52 3.08 -4.93 -4.34
C ILE A 52 3.93 -6.11 -3.88
N THR A 53 5.22 -5.89 -3.61
CA THR A 53 6.13 -6.89 -3.06
C THR A 53 6.95 -6.34 -1.91
N LEU A 54 7.19 -7.19 -0.92
CA LEU A 54 8.17 -7.04 0.15
C LEU A 54 9.17 -8.20 0.00
N PRO A 55 10.23 -8.06 -0.82
CA PRO A 55 11.07 -9.18 -1.22
C PRO A 55 11.76 -9.89 -0.05
N GLU A 56 12.26 -9.14 0.93
CA GLU A 56 12.96 -9.69 2.10
C GLU A 56 12.07 -10.58 2.97
N PHE A 57 10.75 -10.39 2.88
CA PHE A 57 9.75 -11.18 3.60
C PHE A 57 9.06 -12.22 2.71
N ASN A 58 9.49 -12.39 1.46
CA ASN A 58 8.85 -13.26 0.46
C ASN A 58 7.33 -13.03 0.34
N TRP A 59 6.89 -11.77 0.46
CA TRP A 59 5.48 -11.41 0.45
C TRP A 59 5.11 -10.58 -0.76
N CYS A 60 3.91 -10.81 -1.30
CA CYS A 60 3.34 -10.01 -2.36
C CYS A 60 1.80 -9.99 -2.30
N SER A 61 1.20 -8.93 -2.84
CA SER A 61 -0.26 -8.81 -2.99
C SER A 61 -0.62 -8.03 -4.25
N TYR A 62 -1.70 -8.43 -4.91
CA TYR A 62 -2.30 -7.65 -5.99
C TYR A 62 -3.32 -6.67 -5.43
N VAL A 63 -3.32 -5.43 -5.91
CA VAL A 63 -4.26 -4.38 -5.50
C VAL A 63 -4.77 -3.63 -6.73
N GLY A 64 -6.08 -3.42 -6.80
CA GLY A 64 -6.74 -2.60 -7.82
C GLY A 64 -7.26 -1.29 -7.23
N ASP A 65 -8.07 -1.37 -6.18
CA ASP A 65 -8.73 -0.21 -5.55
C ASP A 65 -7.88 0.32 -4.38
N PHE A 66 -6.76 0.95 -4.71
CA PHE A 66 -5.76 1.35 -3.72
C PHE A 66 -6.19 2.51 -2.82
N GLU A 67 -7.28 3.23 -3.12
CA GLU A 67 -7.80 4.28 -2.23
C GLU A 67 -8.81 3.79 -1.20
N LYS A 68 -9.38 2.59 -1.38
CA LYS A 68 -10.41 2.05 -0.50
C LYS A 68 -9.73 1.30 0.65
N PHE A 69 -9.80 1.85 1.85
CA PHE A 69 -9.27 1.20 3.06
C PHE A 69 -10.30 0.33 3.78
N GLU A 70 -11.58 0.41 3.41
CA GLU A 70 -12.56 -0.60 3.81
C GLU A 70 -12.34 -1.92 3.06
N ARG A 71 -12.66 -3.03 3.72
CA ARG A 71 -12.68 -4.34 3.07
C ARG A 71 -13.81 -4.42 2.06
N SER A 72 -13.57 -5.17 0.98
CA SER A 72 -14.61 -5.51 0.02
C SER A 72 -15.77 -6.22 0.72
N GLU A 73 -17.00 -5.94 0.30
CA GLU A 73 -18.15 -6.71 0.73
C GLU A 73 -17.96 -8.18 0.34
N ILE A 74 -18.10 -9.08 1.31
CA ILE A 74 -18.03 -10.52 1.06
C ILE A 74 -19.33 -10.90 0.34
N PHE A 75 -19.27 -11.03 -0.98
CA PHE A 75 -20.37 -11.61 -1.73
C PHE A 75 -20.50 -13.09 -1.36
N GLU A 76 -21.61 -13.48 -0.73
CA GLU A 76 -22.01 -14.88 -0.56
C GLU A 76 -22.38 -15.48 -1.92
N GLY A 77 -21.35 -15.86 -2.68
CA GLY A 77 -21.50 -16.46 -3.99
C GLY A 77 -20.18 -17.06 -4.42
N ASN A 78 -20.19 -18.35 -4.75
CA ASN A 78 -19.04 -19.08 -5.24
C ASN A 78 -18.73 -18.60 -6.68
N CYS A 79 -18.15 -17.41 -6.82
CA CYS A 79 -17.75 -16.81 -8.08
C CYS A 79 -16.41 -17.41 -8.52
N VAL A 80 -16.43 -18.70 -8.87
CA VAL A 80 -15.25 -19.45 -9.31
C VAL A 80 -14.64 -18.88 -10.61
N PHE A 81 -15.29 -17.92 -11.30
CA PHE A 81 -14.80 -17.37 -12.58
C PHE A 81 -15.26 -15.91 -12.89
N GLN A 82 -14.77 -14.90 -12.16
CA GLN A 82 -14.83 -13.50 -12.62
C GLN A 82 -13.43 -12.87 -12.76
N GLY A 83 -12.64 -13.51 -13.64
CA GLY A 83 -11.29 -13.09 -14.05
C GLY A 83 -10.23 -14.05 -13.53
N PHE A 84 -9.39 -14.58 -14.42
CA PHE A 84 -8.25 -15.41 -14.05
C PHE A 84 -7.42 -14.71 -12.95
N ARG A 85 -7.42 -15.28 -11.73
CA ARG A 85 -6.56 -14.92 -10.57
C ARG A 85 -7.04 -13.87 -9.55
N GLY A 86 -8.28 -13.98 -9.10
CA GLY A 86 -8.63 -13.56 -7.74
C GLY A 86 -9.06 -12.11 -7.58
N PHE A 87 -9.76 -11.86 -6.48
CA PHE A 87 -10.49 -10.64 -6.13
C PHE A 87 -9.70 -9.36 -6.42
N TYR A 88 -10.37 -8.35 -7.00
CA TYR A 88 -9.89 -6.97 -7.01
C TYR A 88 -9.81 -6.51 -5.56
N LEU A 89 -8.65 -6.65 -4.93
CA LEU A 89 -8.48 -6.26 -3.53
C LEU A 89 -8.52 -4.74 -3.43
N THR A 90 -9.31 -4.25 -2.48
CA THR A 90 -9.13 -2.91 -1.93
C THR A 90 -7.88 -2.90 -1.06
N MET A 91 -7.38 -1.71 -0.70
CA MET A 91 -6.32 -1.61 0.31
C MET A 91 -6.74 -2.22 1.67
N GLY A 92 -8.04 -2.19 1.99
CA GLY A 92 -8.59 -2.82 3.20
C GLY A 92 -8.46 -4.35 3.23
N ASP A 93 -8.49 -5.00 2.06
CA ASP A 93 -8.36 -6.46 1.93
C ASP A 93 -6.90 -6.94 2.02
N VAL A 94 -5.94 -6.05 1.81
CA VAL A 94 -4.51 -6.38 1.94
C VAL A 94 -4.24 -6.84 3.37
N ASN A 95 -3.69 -8.04 3.52
CA ASN A 95 -3.27 -8.59 4.80
C ASN A 95 -1.80 -9.00 4.70
N VAL A 96 -0.94 -8.24 5.39
CA VAL A 96 0.51 -8.48 5.37
C VAL A 96 0.85 -9.79 6.10
N SER A 97 0.14 -10.13 7.18
CA SER A 97 0.30 -11.40 7.93
C SER A 97 1.75 -11.77 8.31
N ILE A 98 2.66 -10.79 8.38
CA ILE A 98 4.04 -10.95 8.85
C ILE A 98 4.09 -10.42 10.28
N THR A 99 4.41 -11.28 11.25
CA THR A 99 4.30 -10.98 12.68
C THR A 99 5.09 -9.73 13.07
N GLU A 100 6.28 -9.57 12.52
CA GLU A 100 7.20 -8.47 12.77
C GLU A 100 6.67 -7.13 12.21
N LEU A 101 5.79 -7.18 11.21
CA LEU A 101 5.22 -6.01 10.55
C LEU A 101 3.82 -5.63 11.06
N LEU A 102 3.18 -6.48 11.87
CA LEU A 102 1.85 -6.22 12.43
C LEU A 102 1.73 -4.86 13.15
N PRO A 103 2.73 -4.37 13.92
CA PRO A 103 2.65 -3.06 14.54
C PRO A 103 2.57 -1.88 13.56
N TYR A 104 2.94 -2.11 12.29
CA TYR A 104 3.08 -1.10 11.25
C TYR A 104 2.10 -1.29 10.09
N GLU A 105 1.09 -2.14 10.24
CA GLU A 105 0.21 -2.52 9.13
C GLU A 105 -0.51 -1.31 8.51
N THR A 106 -0.95 -0.36 9.35
CA THR A 106 -1.62 0.86 8.91
C THR A 106 -0.69 1.74 8.07
N GLU A 107 0.52 1.99 8.56
CA GLU A 107 1.54 2.78 7.88
C GLU A 107 1.99 2.11 6.58
N LEU A 108 2.17 0.78 6.60
CA LEU A 108 2.51 0.01 5.40
C LEU A 108 1.41 0.13 4.34
N LYS A 109 0.13 0.00 4.69
CA LYS A 109 -0.99 0.20 3.76
C LYS A 109 -1.02 1.61 3.19
N LEU A 110 -0.72 2.63 3.99
CA LEU A 110 -0.60 4.01 3.51
C LEU A 110 0.59 4.19 2.55
N ILE A 111 1.74 3.55 2.82
CA ILE A 111 2.89 3.57 1.93
C ILE A 111 2.55 2.84 0.62
N PHE A 112 1.93 1.67 0.68
CA PHE A 112 1.47 0.94 -0.50
C PHE A 112 0.52 1.79 -1.35
N SER A 113 -0.50 2.37 -0.72
CA SER A 113 -1.47 3.25 -1.38
C SER A 113 -0.81 4.46 -2.04
N LEU A 114 0.16 5.08 -1.37
CA LEU A 114 0.95 6.18 -1.92
C LEU A 114 1.74 5.75 -3.15
N LEU A 115 2.46 4.63 -3.09
CA LEU A 115 3.27 4.14 -4.20
C LEU A 115 2.43 3.76 -5.41
N LEU A 116 1.29 3.09 -5.17
CA LEU A 116 0.32 2.77 -6.20
C LEU A 116 -0.22 4.03 -6.87
N SER A 117 -0.56 5.06 -6.09
CA SER A 117 -1.07 6.32 -6.61
C SER A 117 -0.04 7.07 -7.46
N LEU A 118 1.22 7.08 -7.01
CA LEU A 118 2.34 7.68 -7.74
C LEU A 118 2.61 6.93 -9.05
N LEU A 119 2.63 5.59 -9.00
CA LEU A 119 2.82 4.77 -10.19
C LEU A 119 1.68 4.94 -11.18
N TYR A 120 0.43 4.87 -10.71
CA TYR A 120 -0.77 5.12 -11.51
C TYR A 120 -0.63 6.46 -12.26
N LYS A 121 -0.42 7.56 -11.52
CA LYS A 121 -0.25 8.90 -12.11
C LYS A 121 0.84 8.97 -13.19
N ARG A 122 1.88 8.13 -13.09
CA ARG A 122 2.94 8.07 -14.08
C ARG A 122 2.56 7.27 -15.33
N VAL A 123 1.87 6.15 -15.17
CA VAL A 123 1.66 5.17 -16.25
C VAL A 123 0.36 5.41 -17.04
N THR A 124 -0.66 6.00 -16.43
CA THR A 124 -1.93 6.31 -17.09
C THR A 124 -2.01 7.77 -17.51
N THR A 125 -2.57 8.01 -18.71
CA THR A 125 -2.88 9.35 -19.24
C THR A 125 -4.33 9.76 -18.97
N GLU A 126 -5.12 8.88 -18.37
CA GLU A 126 -6.55 9.08 -18.12
C GLU A 126 -6.77 9.94 -16.86
N MET A 127 -7.78 10.82 -16.90
CA MET A 127 -8.23 11.51 -15.70
C MET A 127 -8.81 10.49 -14.73
N TYR A 128 -8.10 10.25 -13.64
CA TYR A 128 -8.57 9.44 -12.54
C TYR A 128 -9.54 10.25 -11.68
N ILE A 129 -10.79 9.82 -11.69
CA ILE A 129 -11.81 10.23 -10.73
C ILE A 129 -12.44 8.92 -10.27
N ASN A 130 -12.19 8.52 -9.02
CA ASN A 130 -12.93 7.41 -8.47
C ASN A 130 -14.42 7.81 -8.39
N VAL A 131 -15.28 6.98 -8.99
CA VAL A 131 -16.70 7.30 -9.16
C VAL A 131 -17.47 7.28 -7.82
N ASP A 132 -16.94 6.58 -6.83
CA ASP A 132 -17.54 6.42 -5.50
C ASP A 132 -17.10 7.52 -4.52
N THR A 133 -15.88 8.05 -4.66
CA THR A 133 -15.32 9.05 -3.71
C THR A 133 -15.16 10.44 -4.31
N GLU A 134 -15.23 10.59 -5.64
CA GLU A 134 -14.94 11.82 -6.39
C GLU A 134 -13.54 12.41 -6.13
N ILE A 135 -12.64 11.65 -5.48
CA ILE A 135 -11.28 12.09 -5.14
C ILE A 135 -10.37 11.93 -6.36
N THR A 136 -9.58 12.96 -6.65
CA THR A 136 -8.53 12.92 -7.69
C THR A 136 -7.28 12.19 -7.19
N ILE A 137 -6.47 11.68 -8.11
CA ILE A 137 -5.22 10.99 -7.76
C ILE A 137 -4.27 11.91 -6.97
N GLU A 138 -4.24 13.21 -7.29
CA GLU A 138 -3.48 14.22 -6.55
C GLU A 138 -3.93 14.40 -5.11
N GLU A 139 -5.24 14.44 -4.88
CA GLU A 139 -5.83 14.56 -3.54
C GLU A 139 -5.56 13.31 -2.73
N HIS A 140 -5.63 12.13 -3.33
CA HIS A 140 -5.32 10.86 -2.66
C HIS A 140 -3.82 10.75 -2.30
N ILE A 141 -2.93 11.16 -3.19
CA ILE A 141 -1.47 11.26 -2.89
C ILE A 141 -1.25 12.20 -1.70
N LYS A 142 -1.93 13.35 -1.68
CA LYS A 142 -1.83 14.31 -0.58
C LYS A 142 -2.35 13.70 0.72
N TYR A 143 -3.50 13.04 0.69
CA TYR A 143 -4.08 12.33 1.83
C TYR A 143 -3.08 11.32 2.42
N CYS A 144 -2.51 10.44 1.60
CA CYS A 144 -1.56 9.43 2.08
C CYS A 144 -0.34 10.06 2.76
N LYS A 145 0.24 11.12 2.17
CA LYS A 145 1.37 11.85 2.76
C LYS A 145 1.02 12.49 4.11
N GLU A 146 -0.14 13.12 4.21
CA GLU A 146 -0.60 13.75 5.46
C GLU A 146 -0.86 12.72 6.55
N GLN A 147 -1.46 11.56 6.23
CA GLN A 147 -1.70 10.50 7.21
C GLN A 147 -0.39 9.87 7.69
N LEU A 148 0.56 9.62 6.79
CA LEU A 148 1.89 9.13 7.17
C LEU A 148 2.61 10.08 8.12
N GLN A 149 2.57 11.39 7.83
CA GLN A 149 3.14 12.40 8.73
C GLN A 149 2.43 12.44 10.09
N LYS A 150 1.10 12.29 10.12
CA LYS A 150 0.32 12.22 11.39
C LYS A 150 0.64 10.98 12.21
N SER A 151 0.93 9.85 11.56
CA SER A 151 1.45 8.63 12.20
C SER A 151 2.92 8.75 12.62
N GLY A 152 3.55 9.91 12.42
CA GLY A 152 4.94 10.14 12.78
C GLY A 152 5.95 9.46 11.84
N VAL A 153 5.49 8.95 10.70
CA VAL A 153 6.36 8.40 9.65
C VAL A 153 7.16 9.54 9.03
N ARG A 154 8.48 9.41 9.04
CA ARG A 154 9.35 10.37 8.36
C ARG A 154 9.34 10.10 6.87
N LEU A 155 8.88 11.07 6.08
CA LEU A 155 9.00 11.07 4.63
C LEU A 155 10.16 12.01 4.24
N VAL A 156 11.21 11.46 3.63
CA VAL A 156 12.39 12.23 3.15
C VAL A 156 12.21 12.65 1.69
#